data_AF-A0A3M6VCC2-F1
#
_entry.id   AF-A0A3M6VCC2-F1
#
_cell.length_a   1.000
_cell.length_b   1.000
_cell.length_c   1.000
_cell.angle_alpha   90.00
_cell.angle_beta   90.00
_cell.angle_gamma   90.00
#
_symmetry.space_group_name_H-M   'P 1'
#
loop_
_entity.id
_entity.type
_entity.pdbx_description
1 polymer ?
#
loop_
_entity_poly.entity_id
_entity_poly.type
_entity_poly.pdbx_seq_one_letter_code
_entity_poly.pdbx_strand_id
1 'polypeptide(L)'
;MASDPLSAVQQLQSLMMTLAPSLCPQVLPRGVGYGLDLILSLCKTEDQRRTLLALVRSSKPNVNKALKTQQDEEETDQEETDTDYMEPQVVGTFDVKNRVFAVQKIQWMHERDAVVHEFARFVELQLENPIAAKQVVQHFLEINGHNSDTVTLAQQCFCAAFALQTLLRAFPKLPIAIDGKVVEITQSSDVAAIFAPLLAPKAKKNKNTNIAKAKAKDTQMQEPAIQGKSKQRMSKKRRST
;
A
#
# COMPACT_ATOMS: atom_id res chain seq x y z
N MET A 1 -27.01 9.79 14.77
CA MET A 1 -26.19 10.90 14.26
C MET A 1 -25.66 10.48 12.90
N ALA A 2 -25.93 11.23 11.83
CA ALA A 2 -25.38 10.91 10.52
C ALA A 2 -23.85 11.04 10.61
N SER A 3 -23.13 9.94 10.44
CA SER A 3 -21.68 9.98 10.28
C SER A 3 -21.35 10.88 9.09
N ASP A 4 -20.44 11.84 9.28
CA ASP A 4 -19.95 12.68 8.19
C ASP A 4 -19.49 11.79 7.01
N PRO A 5 -19.93 12.05 5.76
CA PRO A 5 -19.59 11.23 4.61
C PRO A 5 -18.08 11.03 4.42
N LEU A 6 -17.27 12.03 4.78
CA LEU A 6 -15.81 11.93 4.71
C LEU A 6 -15.25 10.96 5.76
N SER A 7 -15.86 10.93 6.94
CA SER A 7 -15.57 9.93 7.98
C SER A 7 -15.90 8.51 7.52
N ALA A 8 -17.01 8.31 6.79
CA ALA A 8 -17.34 7.02 6.20
C ALA A 8 -16.31 6.58 5.14
N VAL A 9 -15.83 7.50 4.31
CA VAL A 9 -14.75 7.23 3.35
C VAL A 9 -13.46 6.80 4.06
N GLN A 10 -13.08 7.48 5.15
CA GLN A 10 -11.92 7.08 5.96
C GLN A 10 -12.07 5.68 6.57
N GLN A 11 -13.25 5.37 7.09
CA GLN A 11 -13.54 4.06 7.69
C GLN A 11 -13.45 2.95 6.64
N LEU A 12 -14.02 3.14 5.46
CA LEU A 12 -13.95 2.16 4.37
C LEU A 12 -12.52 1.94 3.88
N GLN A 13 -11.74 3.01 3.66
CA GLN A 13 -10.32 2.88 3.31
C GLN A 13 -9.53 2.13 4.39
N SER A 14 -9.79 2.44 5.67
CA SER A 14 -9.11 1.77 6.79
C SER A 14 -9.47 0.29 6.89
N LEU A 15 -10.75 -0.04 6.68
CA LEU A 15 -11.24 -1.42 6.67
C LEU A 15 -10.57 -2.22 5.54
N MET A 16 -10.54 -1.67 4.32
CA MET A 16 -9.88 -2.33 3.18
C MET A 16 -8.40 -2.56 3.45
N MET A 17 -7.67 -1.57 3.98
CA MET A 17 -6.26 -1.73 4.34
C MET A 17 -6.01 -2.75 5.45
N THR A 18 -7.01 -2.97 6.33
CA THR A 18 -6.94 -3.96 7.40
C THR A 18 -7.21 -5.38 6.88
N LEU A 19 -8.21 -5.53 6.00
CA LEU A 19 -8.59 -6.81 5.42
C LEU A 19 -7.62 -7.25 4.31
N ALA A 20 -7.03 -6.30 3.60
CA ALA A 20 -6.21 -6.51 2.42
C ALA A 20 -4.90 -5.70 2.47
N PRO A 21 -4.00 -5.99 3.43
CA PRO A 21 -2.77 -5.22 3.63
C PRO A 21 -1.74 -5.37 2.50
N SER A 22 -1.79 -6.48 1.75
CA SER A 22 -0.81 -6.82 0.71
C SER A 22 -1.35 -6.54 -0.70
N LEU A 23 -2.55 -7.02 -0.99
CA LEU A 23 -3.21 -6.88 -2.29
C LEU A 23 -4.60 -6.29 -2.08
N CYS A 24 -4.69 -4.97 -2.22
CA CYS A 24 -5.89 -4.19 -1.96
C CYS A 24 -6.59 -3.80 -3.28
N PRO A 25 -7.92 -3.95 -3.38
CA PRO A 25 -8.68 -3.44 -4.52
C PRO A 25 -8.52 -1.92 -4.65
N GLN A 26 -8.14 -1.46 -5.83
CA GLN A 26 -8.04 -0.05 -6.16
C GLN A 26 -9.40 0.50 -6.53
N VAL A 27 -9.84 1.46 -5.73
CA VAL A 27 -11.02 2.25 -6.06
C VAL A 27 -10.58 3.52 -6.79
N LEU A 28 -11.20 3.80 -7.93
CA LEU A 28 -10.88 4.95 -8.79
C LEU A 28 -11.97 6.04 -8.72
N PRO A 29 -11.59 7.31 -8.93
CA PRO A 29 -12.54 8.42 -8.96
C PRO A 29 -13.46 8.33 -10.19
N ARG A 30 -14.50 9.18 -10.22
CA ARG A 30 -15.43 9.26 -11.34
C ARG A 30 -14.72 9.55 -12.66
N GLY A 31 -15.16 8.87 -13.72
CA GLY A 31 -14.71 9.11 -15.10
C GLY A 31 -13.49 8.29 -15.52
N VAL A 32 -13.08 7.33 -14.69
CA VAL A 32 -11.95 6.44 -14.97
C VAL A 32 -12.38 4.99 -14.78
N GLY A 33 -12.07 4.15 -15.77
CA GLY A 33 -12.33 2.72 -15.77
C GLY A 33 -11.17 1.94 -15.15
N TYR A 34 -9.98 2.08 -15.72
CA TYR A 34 -8.77 1.33 -15.35
C TYR A 34 -7.68 2.22 -14.77
N GLY A 35 -6.70 1.61 -14.08
CA GLY A 35 -5.70 2.35 -13.31
C GLY A 35 -4.89 3.33 -14.16
N LEU A 36 -4.33 2.86 -15.27
CA LEU A 36 -3.48 3.67 -16.14
C LEU A 36 -4.23 4.79 -16.88
N ASP A 37 -5.53 4.58 -17.16
CA ASP A 37 -6.39 5.60 -17.76
C ASP A 37 -6.47 6.85 -16.88
N LEU A 38 -6.35 6.70 -15.55
CA LEU A 38 -6.37 7.82 -14.62
C LEU A 38 -5.30 8.85 -15.00
N ILE A 39 -4.05 8.40 -15.15
CA ILE A 39 -2.92 9.29 -15.39
C ILE A 39 -2.85 9.71 -16.87
N LEU A 40 -3.22 8.82 -17.79
CA LEU A 40 -3.27 9.13 -19.23
C LEU A 40 -4.34 10.18 -19.54
N SER A 41 -5.45 10.20 -18.80
CA SER A 41 -6.50 11.21 -18.95
C SER A 41 -6.05 12.63 -18.59
N LEU A 42 -4.94 12.78 -17.86
CA LEU A 42 -4.39 14.08 -17.49
C LEU A 42 -3.60 14.72 -18.66
N CYS A 43 -3.01 13.90 -19.53
CA CYS A 43 -2.27 14.36 -20.70
C CYS A 43 -3.16 15.16 -21.67
N LYS A 44 -2.61 16.24 -22.23
CA LYS A 44 -3.31 17.16 -23.15
C LYS A 44 -3.00 16.88 -24.61
N THR A 45 -1.89 16.20 -24.90
CA THR A 45 -1.47 15.85 -26.26
C THR A 45 -1.14 14.37 -26.38
N GLU A 46 -1.16 13.84 -27.60
CA GLU A 46 -0.76 12.46 -27.87
C GLU A 46 0.73 12.24 -27.59
N ASP A 47 1.58 13.23 -27.84
CA ASP A 47 3.00 13.15 -27.52
C ASP A 47 3.24 13.00 -26.01
N GLN A 48 2.45 13.69 -25.18
CA GLN A 48 2.47 13.51 -23.73
C GLN A 48 2.03 12.09 -23.33
N ARG A 49 0.97 11.55 -23.95
CA ARG A 49 0.52 10.16 -23.69
C ARG A 49 1.61 9.14 -24.04
N ARG A 50 2.22 9.28 -25.21
CA ARG A 50 3.33 8.42 -25.67
C ARG A 50 4.54 8.50 -24.75
N THR A 51 4.91 9.71 -24.34
CA THR A 51 6.01 9.95 -23.40
C THR A 51 5.75 9.26 -22.07
N LEU A 52 4.54 9.40 -21.51
CA LEU A 52 4.18 8.76 -20.26
C LEU A 52 4.17 7.22 -20.38
N LEU A 53 3.63 6.67 -21.47
CA LEU A 53 3.66 5.23 -21.72
C LEU A 53 5.08 4.69 -21.85
N ALA A 54 5.97 5.41 -22.54
CA ALA A 54 7.38 5.05 -22.67
C ALA A 54 8.09 5.06 -21.31
N LEU A 55 7.82 6.08 -20.48
CA LEU A 55 8.35 6.20 -19.13
C LEU A 55 7.85 5.07 -18.21
N VAL A 56 6.57 4.69 -18.30
CA VAL A 56 6.04 3.56 -17.54
C VAL A 56 6.72 2.27 -18.00
N ARG A 57 6.81 2.01 -19.32
CA ARG A 57 7.45 0.81 -19.87
C ARG A 57 8.92 0.69 -19.48
N SER A 58 9.68 1.79 -19.44
CA SER A 58 11.08 1.76 -19.04
C SER A 58 11.29 1.42 -17.57
N SER A 59 10.24 1.50 -16.75
CA SER A 59 10.24 1.08 -15.34
C SER A 59 9.88 -0.40 -15.12
N LYS A 60 9.49 -1.16 -16.18
CA LYS A 60 9.13 -2.57 -16.05
C LYS A 60 10.28 -3.33 -15.38
N PRO A 61 10.04 -4.05 -14.26
CA PRO A 61 11.06 -4.87 -13.64
C PRO A 61 11.61 -5.88 -14.65
N ASN A 62 12.93 -5.89 -14.85
CA ASN A 62 13.57 -6.93 -15.64
C ASN A 62 13.67 -8.20 -14.79
N VAL A 63 12.73 -9.13 -14.97
CA VAL A 63 12.73 -10.46 -14.33
C VAL A 63 14.07 -11.18 -14.57
N ASN A 64 14.70 -10.94 -15.72
CA ASN A 64 15.98 -11.53 -16.12
C ASN A 64 17.26 -10.93 -15.49
N LYS A 65 17.20 -9.87 -14.68
CA LYS A 65 18.41 -9.33 -13.99
C LYS A 65 18.67 -9.94 -12.62
N ALA A 66 17.70 -10.65 -12.04
CA ALA A 66 17.86 -11.30 -10.73
C ALA A 66 18.48 -12.72 -10.80
N LEU A 67 18.42 -13.39 -11.96
CA LEU A 67 19.02 -14.73 -12.15
C LEU A 67 20.41 -14.73 -12.82
N LYS A 68 20.83 -13.65 -13.48
CA LYS A 68 22.12 -13.60 -14.22
C LYS A 68 23.36 -13.42 -13.34
N THR A 69 23.43 -14.09 -12.19
CA THR A 69 24.72 -14.31 -11.48
C THR A 69 25.20 -15.75 -11.61
N GLN A 70 24.44 -16.65 -12.23
CA GLN A 70 24.93 -17.98 -12.59
C GLN A 70 24.34 -18.39 -13.95
N GLN A 71 25.25 -18.70 -14.86
CA GLN A 71 25.07 -19.34 -16.17
C GLN A 71 24.95 -18.40 -17.38
N ASP A 72 26.02 -18.49 -18.16
CA ASP A 72 26.30 -17.86 -19.44
C ASP A 72 25.36 -18.37 -20.56
N GLU A 73 25.19 -17.47 -21.53
CA GLU A 73 25.01 -17.69 -22.98
C GLU A 73 24.09 -18.83 -23.44
N GLU A 74 22.89 -18.45 -23.91
CA GLU A 74 22.44 -18.80 -25.27
C GLU A 74 21.26 -17.87 -25.66
N GLU A 75 21.46 -17.06 -26.70
CA GLU A 75 20.43 -16.27 -27.37
C GLU A 75 19.48 -17.21 -28.10
N THR A 76 18.31 -17.43 -27.53
CA THR A 76 17.12 -17.86 -28.27
C THR A 76 16.01 -16.87 -27.98
N ASP A 77 15.29 -16.47 -29.03
CA ASP A 77 14.08 -15.65 -28.96
C ASP A 77 13.04 -16.35 -28.08
N GLN A 78 13.13 -16.13 -26.77
CA GLN A 78 12.16 -16.61 -25.80
C GLN A 78 10.89 -15.78 -26.00
N GLU A 79 9.87 -16.40 -26.60
CA GLU A 79 8.49 -15.97 -26.45
C GLU A 79 8.25 -15.73 -24.95
N GLU A 80 7.79 -14.53 -24.58
CA GLU A 80 7.40 -14.20 -23.21
C GLU A 80 6.40 -15.27 -22.75
N THR A 81 6.87 -16.24 -21.96
CA THR A 81 5.99 -17.25 -21.38
C THR A 81 4.93 -16.52 -20.55
N ASP A 82 3.65 -16.90 -20.68
CA ASP A 82 2.48 -16.29 -20.02
C ASP A 82 2.67 -16.03 -18.51
N THR A 83 3.63 -16.71 -17.86
CA THR A 83 3.98 -16.57 -16.45
C THR A 83 4.71 -15.28 -16.07
N ASP A 84 5.37 -14.59 -17.02
CA ASP A 84 6.10 -13.34 -16.77
C ASP A 84 5.36 -12.09 -17.25
N TYR A 85 4.11 -12.26 -17.73
CA TYR A 85 3.29 -11.14 -18.13
C TYR A 85 2.91 -10.27 -16.91
N MET A 86 3.30 -9.01 -16.96
CA MET A 86 3.02 -8.01 -15.92
C MET A 86 2.38 -6.78 -16.54
N GLU A 87 1.44 -6.19 -15.82
CA GLU A 87 0.73 -4.98 -16.23
C GLU A 87 0.99 -3.83 -15.24
N PRO A 88 1.16 -2.59 -15.73
CA PRO A 88 1.37 -1.45 -14.86
C PRO A 88 0.05 -0.98 -14.25
N GLN A 89 0.00 -0.96 -12.92
CA GLN A 89 -1.17 -0.62 -12.13
C GLN A 89 -0.94 0.66 -11.32
N VAL A 90 -1.94 1.55 -11.29
CA VAL A 90 -1.86 2.82 -10.56
C VAL A 90 -2.39 2.63 -9.15
N VAL A 91 -1.53 2.82 -8.16
CA VAL A 91 -1.90 2.75 -6.74
C VAL A 91 -2.16 4.15 -6.21
N GLY A 92 -3.35 4.36 -5.65
CA GLY A 92 -3.78 5.64 -5.11
C GLY A 92 -4.84 5.53 -4.02
N THR A 93 -5.05 6.62 -3.29
CA THR A 93 -6.03 6.70 -2.21
C THR A 93 -6.69 8.06 -2.20
N PHE A 94 -7.92 8.15 -1.70
CA PHE A 94 -8.55 9.43 -1.45
C PHE A 94 -7.97 10.08 -0.18
N ASP A 95 -7.31 11.21 -0.36
CA ASP A 95 -6.86 12.07 0.73
C ASP A 95 -8.04 12.94 1.18
N VAL A 96 -8.66 12.51 2.27
CA VAL A 96 -9.85 13.15 2.84
C VAL A 96 -9.57 14.58 3.31
N LYS A 97 -8.36 14.84 3.82
CA LYS A 97 -7.98 16.15 4.35
C LYS A 97 -7.86 17.17 3.23
N ASN A 98 -7.19 16.79 2.15
CA ASN A 98 -6.95 17.67 1.01
C ASN A 98 -8.04 17.57 -0.07
N ARG A 99 -8.96 16.60 0.04
CA ARG A 99 -10.04 16.30 -0.92
C ARG A 99 -9.53 16.05 -2.34
N VAL A 100 -8.46 15.28 -2.44
CA VAL A 100 -7.82 14.91 -3.69
C VAL A 100 -7.69 13.39 -3.80
N PHE A 101 -7.62 12.88 -5.02
CA PHE A 101 -7.16 11.52 -5.23
C PHE A 101 -5.63 11.52 -5.30
N ALA A 102 -4.99 11.03 -4.25
CA ALA A 102 -3.54 10.99 -4.13
C ALA A 102 -3.00 9.73 -4.80
N VAL A 103 -2.35 9.90 -5.95
CA VAL A 103 -1.64 8.83 -6.64
C VAL A 103 -0.29 8.64 -5.97
N GLN A 104 -0.03 7.42 -5.53
CA GLN A 104 1.10 7.11 -4.66
C GLN A 104 2.28 6.50 -5.41
N LYS A 105 1.99 5.60 -6.36
CA LYS A 105 2.98 4.91 -7.19
C LYS A 105 2.32 4.24 -8.39
N ILE A 106 3.13 3.85 -9.36
CA ILE A 106 2.78 2.88 -10.40
C ILE A 106 3.52 1.58 -10.06
N GLN A 107 2.81 0.47 -10.03
CA GLN A 107 3.33 -0.83 -9.66
C GLN A 107 3.04 -1.83 -10.77
N TRP A 108 4.06 -2.57 -11.20
CA TRP A 108 3.88 -3.71 -12.08
C TRP A 108 3.33 -4.89 -11.28
N MET A 109 2.23 -5.47 -11.76
CA MET A 109 1.53 -6.58 -11.12
C MET A 109 1.36 -7.71 -12.13
N HIS A 110 1.47 -8.97 -11.69
CA HIS A 110 1.06 -10.10 -12.50
C HIS A 110 -0.45 -10.09 -12.70
N GLU A 111 -0.93 -10.78 -13.73
CA GLU A 111 -2.33 -10.74 -14.16
C GLU A 111 -3.33 -10.96 -13.00
N ARG A 112 -3.12 -11.98 -12.15
CA ARG A 112 -4.03 -12.28 -11.03
C ARG A 112 -4.09 -11.15 -10.00
N ASP A 113 -2.95 -10.53 -9.69
CA ASP A 113 -2.88 -9.39 -8.79
C ASP A 113 -3.54 -8.17 -9.44
N ALA A 114 -3.28 -7.94 -10.72
CA ALA A 114 -3.84 -6.85 -11.49
C ALA A 114 -5.38 -6.94 -11.56
N VAL A 115 -5.94 -8.14 -11.77
CA VAL A 115 -7.40 -8.36 -11.76
C VAL A 115 -8.00 -7.98 -10.41
N VAL A 116 -7.40 -8.41 -9.29
CA VAL A 116 -7.91 -8.05 -7.94
C VAL A 116 -7.78 -6.55 -7.69
N HIS A 117 -6.66 -5.97 -8.09
CA HIS A 117 -6.38 -4.56 -7.90
C HIS A 117 -7.34 -3.70 -8.73
N GLU A 118 -7.59 -4.03 -9.99
CA GLU A 118 -8.59 -3.37 -10.82
C GLU A 118 -10.00 -3.81 -10.43
N PHE A 119 -10.56 -3.17 -9.41
CA PHE A 119 -11.84 -3.59 -8.84
C PHE A 119 -12.97 -3.74 -9.88
N ALA A 120 -13.00 -2.89 -10.92
CA ALA A 120 -13.96 -3.01 -12.02
C ALA A 120 -13.77 -4.33 -12.82
N ARG A 121 -12.52 -4.66 -13.18
CA ARG A 121 -12.16 -5.90 -13.87
C ARG A 121 -12.48 -7.14 -13.03
N PHE A 122 -12.28 -7.07 -11.72
CA PHE A 122 -12.71 -8.15 -10.81
C PHE A 122 -14.23 -8.35 -10.82
N VAL A 123 -15.01 -7.27 -10.81
CA VAL A 123 -16.48 -7.36 -10.89
C VAL A 123 -16.93 -7.93 -12.24
N GLU A 124 -16.30 -7.51 -13.34
CA GLU A 124 -16.52 -8.08 -14.68
C GLU A 124 -16.25 -9.60 -14.68
N LEU A 125 -15.11 -10.02 -14.15
CA LEU A 125 -14.76 -11.44 -14.04
C LEU A 125 -15.78 -12.25 -13.23
N GLN A 126 -16.30 -11.70 -12.12
CA GLN A 126 -17.34 -12.36 -11.32
C GLN A 126 -18.63 -12.61 -12.12
N LEU A 127 -18.96 -11.73 -13.06
CA LEU A 127 -20.15 -11.85 -13.90
C LEU A 127 -19.93 -12.78 -15.09
N GLU A 128 -18.74 -12.72 -15.70
CA GLU A 128 -18.41 -13.47 -16.91
C GLU A 128 -17.99 -14.91 -16.63
N ASN A 129 -17.17 -15.13 -15.60
CA ASN A 129 -16.62 -16.44 -15.26
C ASN A 129 -16.49 -16.62 -13.74
N PRO A 130 -17.60 -17.01 -13.05
CA PRO A 130 -17.59 -17.20 -11.60
C PRO A 130 -16.58 -18.25 -11.09
N ILE A 131 -16.23 -19.24 -11.93
CA ILE A 131 -15.27 -20.30 -11.57
C ILE A 131 -13.86 -19.70 -11.48
N ALA A 132 -13.45 -18.94 -12.50
CA ALA A 132 -12.17 -18.23 -12.47
C ALA A 132 -12.15 -17.17 -11.35
N ALA A 133 -13.26 -16.46 -11.15
CA ALA A 133 -13.38 -15.46 -10.11
C ALA A 133 -13.20 -16.05 -8.70
N LYS A 134 -13.66 -17.28 -8.46
CA LYS A 134 -13.41 -18.01 -7.20
C LYS A 134 -11.92 -18.23 -6.96
N GLN A 135 -11.15 -18.62 -7.99
CA GLN A 135 -9.70 -18.80 -7.88
C GLN A 135 -8.99 -17.49 -7.55
N VAL A 136 -9.45 -16.39 -8.15
CA VAL A 136 -8.94 -15.03 -7.84
C VAL A 136 -9.25 -14.63 -6.40
N VAL A 137 -10.42 -14.97 -5.86
CA VAL A 137 -10.75 -14.74 -4.45
C VAL A 137 -9.86 -15.54 -3.50
N GLN A 138 -9.59 -16.81 -3.82
CA GLN A 138 -8.68 -17.66 -3.03
C GLN A 138 -7.27 -17.06 -3.02
N HIS A 139 -6.76 -16.67 -4.19
CA HIS A 139 -5.47 -15.99 -4.35
C HIS A 139 -5.41 -14.67 -3.54
N PHE A 140 -6.46 -13.84 -3.61
CA PHE A 140 -6.57 -12.62 -2.82
C PHE A 140 -6.49 -12.90 -1.30
N LEU A 141 -7.16 -13.94 -0.81
CA LEU A 141 -7.13 -14.30 0.61
C LEU A 141 -5.72 -14.74 1.02
N GLU A 142 -5.10 -15.62 0.24
CA GLU A 142 -3.77 -16.17 0.52
C GLU A 142 -2.68 -15.09 0.55
N ILE A 143 -2.64 -14.20 -0.44
CA ILE A 143 -1.68 -13.09 -0.48
C ILE A 143 -1.82 -12.14 0.72
N ASN A 144 -3.05 -11.98 1.20
CA ASN A 144 -3.34 -11.14 2.37
C ASN A 144 -3.18 -11.89 3.70
N GLY A 145 -2.70 -13.15 3.68
CA GLY A 145 -2.41 -13.94 4.87
C GLY A 145 -3.63 -14.61 5.50
N HIS A 146 -4.72 -14.72 4.77
CA HIS A 146 -5.96 -15.38 5.22
C HIS A 146 -6.07 -16.79 4.65
N ASN A 147 -6.90 -17.62 5.29
CA ASN A 147 -7.26 -18.93 4.75
C ASN A 147 -8.16 -18.75 3.50
N SER A 148 -7.84 -19.46 2.41
CA SER A 148 -8.53 -19.47 1.11
C SER A 148 -10.04 -19.74 1.18
N ASP A 149 -10.50 -20.44 2.21
CA ASP A 149 -11.91 -20.79 2.42
C ASP A 149 -12.69 -19.71 3.18
N THR A 150 -12.02 -18.64 3.65
CA THR A 150 -12.64 -17.56 4.42
C THR A 150 -13.32 -16.52 3.52
N VAL A 151 -14.20 -16.98 2.65
CA VAL A 151 -14.86 -16.18 1.60
C VAL A 151 -15.60 -14.95 2.17
N THR A 152 -16.11 -15.04 3.41
CA THR A 152 -16.78 -13.92 4.07
C THR A 152 -15.86 -12.72 4.30
N LEU A 153 -14.56 -12.91 4.57
CA LEU A 153 -13.60 -11.81 4.68
C LEU A 153 -13.36 -11.12 3.34
N ALA A 154 -13.23 -11.92 2.27
CA ALA A 154 -13.12 -11.38 0.92
C ALA A 154 -14.38 -10.58 0.55
N GLN A 155 -15.56 -11.12 0.82
CA GLN A 155 -16.83 -10.43 0.59
C GLN A 155 -16.90 -9.11 1.36
N GLN A 156 -16.50 -9.08 2.63
CA GLN A 156 -16.44 -7.84 3.41
C GLN A 156 -15.51 -6.80 2.76
N CYS A 157 -14.34 -7.21 2.31
CA CYS A 157 -13.39 -6.32 1.65
C CYS A 157 -13.92 -5.77 0.32
N PHE A 158 -14.45 -6.64 -0.55
CA PHE A 158 -15.00 -6.21 -1.85
C PHE A 158 -16.28 -5.39 -1.70
N CYS A 159 -17.13 -5.68 -0.70
CA CYS A 159 -18.26 -4.82 -0.36
C CYS A 159 -17.81 -3.43 0.12
N ALA A 160 -16.75 -3.37 0.92
CA ALA A 160 -16.16 -2.09 1.34
C ALA A 160 -15.59 -1.31 0.14
N ALA A 161 -14.91 -1.99 -0.79
CA ALA A 161 -14.43 -1.40 -2.04
C ALA A 161 -15.58 -0.86 -2.90
N PHE A 162 -16.66 -1.63 -3.05
CA PHE A 162 -17.86 -1.20 -3.78
C PHE A 162 -18.51 0.03 -3.15
N ALA A 163 -18.70 0.03 -1.84
CA ALA A 163 -19.25 1.17 -1.10
C ALA A 163 -18.35 2.41 -1.26
N LEU A 164 -17.03 2.23 -1.14
CA LEU A 164 -16.05 3.30 -1.33
C LEU A 164 -16.11 3.85 -2.75
N GLN A 165 -16.21 3.00 -3.77
CA GLN A 165 -16.33 3.41 -5.16
C GLN A 165 -17.59 4.24 -5.40
N THR A 166 -18.70 3.80 -4.83
CA THR A 166 -19.98 4.52 -4.90
C THR A 166 -19.86 5.91 -4.29
N LEU A 167 -19.23 6.02 -3.11
CA LEU A 167 -19.01 7.31 -2.46
C LEU A 167 -18.05 8.20 -3.25
N LEU A 168 -16.91 7.67 -3.72
CA LEU A 168 -15.92 8.44 -4.48
C LEU A 168 -16.47 8.93 -5.83
N ARG A 169 -17.38 8.17 -6.45
CA ARG A 169 -18.06 8.58 -7.68
C ARG A 169 -19.15 9.62 -7.47
N ALA A 170 -19.63 9.80 -6.24
CA ALA A 170 -20.57 10.86 -5.88
C ALA A 170 -19.88 12.23 -5.73
N PHE A 171 -18.56 12.28 -5.54
CA PHE A 171 -17.84 13.55 -5.55
C PHE A 171 -17.83 14.16 -6.96
N PRO A 172 -17.79 15.51 -7.08
CA PRO A 172 -17.32 16.17 -8.28
C PRO A 172 -15.95 15.62 -8.69
N LYS A 173 -15.58 15.78 -9.96
CA LYS A 173 -14.29 15.29 -10.48
C LYS A 173 -13.15 15.69 -9.53
N LEU A 174 -12.56 14.68 -8.88
CA LEU A 174 -11.55 14.89 -7.85
C LEU A 174 -10.24 15.35 -8.50
N PRO A 175 -9.59 16.40 -7.98
CA PRO A 175 -8.24 16.74 -8.40
C PRO A 175 -7.28 15.58 -8.10
N ILE A 176 -6.31 15.37 -8.98
CA ILE A 176 -5.29 14.34 -8.81
C ILE A 176 -4.06 14.98 -8.18
N ALA A 177 -3.51 14.33 -7.15
CA ALA A 177 -2.29 14.77 -6.50
C ALA A 177 -1.18 13.72 -6.60
N ILE A 178 0.05 14.18 -6.81
CA ILE A 178 1.28 13.38 -6.78
C ILE A 178 2.20 14.02 -5.74
N ASP A 179 2.75 13.21 -4.82
CA ASP A 179 3.57 13.68 -3.70
C ASP A 179 2.94 14.86 -2.91
N GLY A 180 1.62 14.78 -2.71
CA GLY A 180 0.86 15.77 -1.95
C GLY A 180 0.59 17.09 -2.68
N LYS A 181 0.96 17.20 -3.97
CA LYS A 181 0.70 18.38 -4.79
C LYS A 181 -0.33 18.07 -5.87
N VAL A 182 -1.33 18.93 -6.01
CA VAL A 182 -2.29 18.85 -7.11
C VAL A 182 -1.55 19.03 -8.43
N VAL A 183 -1.82 18.13 -9.38
CA VAL A 183 -1.18 18.12 -10.69
C VAL A 183 -2.06 18.85 -11.69
N GLU A 184 -1.52 19.90 -12.30
CA GLU A 184 -2.13 20.60 -13.42
C GLU A 184 -1.26 20.43 -14.66
N ILE A 185 -1.79 19.76 -15.68
CA ILE A 185 -1.08 19.50 -16.93
C ILE A 185 -1.61 20.44 -18.01
N THR A 186 -0.70 21.21 -18.61
CA THR A 186 -0.91 22.02 -19.80
C THR A 186 -0.29 21.32 -21.02
N GLN A 187 -0.52 21.84 -22.23
CA GLN A 187 0.07 21.30 -23.46
C GLN A 187 1.62 21.37 -23.47
N SER A 188 2.22 22.29 -22.74
CA SER A 188 3.67 22.48 -22.63
C SER A 188 4.30 21.83 -21.40
N SER A 189 3.51 21.14 -20.57
CA SER A 189 4.01 20.50 -19.35
C SER A 189 4.92 19.32 -19.66
N ASP A 190 6.03 19.23 -18.93
CA ASP A 190 6.90 18.05 -18.92
C ASP A 190 6.27 16.93 -18.09
N VAL A 191 5.52 16.06 -18.76
CA VAL A 191 4.86 14.92 -18.13
C VAL A 191 5.85 13.90 -17.57
N ALA A 192 7.04 13.76 -18.17
CA ALA A 192 8.02 12.80 -17.67
C ALA A 192 8.51 13.21 -16.28
N ALA A 193 8.85 14.48 -16.10
CA ALA A 193 9.24 15.01 -14.80
C ALA A 193 8.12 14.94 -13.76
N ILE A 194 6.87 15.21 -14.15
CA ILE A 194 5.71 15.19 -13.24
C ILE A 194 5.42 13.77 -12.73
N PHE A 195 5.49 12.75 -13.59
CA PHE A 195 5.12 11.38 -13.25
C PHE A 195 6.29 10.51 -12.79
N ALA A 196 7.55 10.92 -13.01
CA ALA A 196 8.74 10.20 -12.54
C ALA A 196 8.69 9.78 -11.05
N PRO A 197 8.18 10.59 -10.10
CA PRO A 197 8.10 10.19 -8.70
C PRO A 197 7.23 8.96 -8.44
N LEU A 198 6.28 8.64 -9.33
CA LEU A 198 5.41 7.46 -9.18
C LEU A 198 6.13 6.14 -9.47
N LEU A 199 7.23 6.20 -10.22
CA LEU A 199 7.96 5.04 -10.72
C LEU A 199 9.27 4.80 -9.94
N ALA A 200 9.71 5.81 -9.19
CA ALA A 200 10.90 5.70 -8.35
C ALA A 200 10.60 4.84 -7.11
N PRO A 201 11.49 3.90 -6.73
CA PRO A 201 11.38 3.22 -5.45
C PRO A 201 11.50 4.27 -4.34
N LYS A 202 10.43 4.47 -3.55
CA LYS A 202 10.47 5.40 -2.41
C LYS A 202 11.55 4.92 -1.45
N ALA A 203 12.65 5.67 -1.37
CA ALA A 203 13.71 5.39 -0.42
C ALA A 203 13.08 5.31 0.98
N LYS A 204 13.16 4.16 1.64
CA LYS A 204 12.77 4.02 3.04
C LYS A 204 13.60 5.04 3.82
N LYS A 205 12.98 6.14 4.25
CA LYS A 205 13.54 6.98 5.31
C LYS A 205 13.66 6.08 6.53
N ASN A 206 14.84 5.54 6.78
CA ASN A 206 15.19 4.93 8.06
C ASN A 206 14.99 6.00 9.14
N LYS A 207 13.81 6.04 9.76
CA LYS A 207 13.63 6.66 11.08
C LYS A 207 14.29 5.75 12.10
N ASN A 208 15.61 5.77 12.13
CA ASN A 208 16.41 5.27 13.24
C ASN A 208 17.48 6.32 13.56
N THR A 209 17.04 7.39 14.19
CA THR A 209 17.90 8.20 15.05
C THR A 209 17.05 8.67 16.23
N ASN A 210 17.55 8.36 17.43
CA ASN A 210 17.18 8.90 18.74
C ASN A 210 16.09 8.16 19.54
N ILE A 211 16.34 6.88 19.86
CA ILE A 211 16.01 6.31 21.17
C ILE A 211 17.29 5.77 21.80
N ALA A 212 18.21 6.67 22.16
CA ALA A 212 19.35 6.36 23.04
C ALA A 212 19.96 7.66 23.57
N LYS A 213 19.33 8.24 24.60
CA LYS A 213 19.93 9.08 25.67
C LYS A 213 18.82 9.82 26.43
N ALA A 214 18.11 9.08 27.29
CA ALA A 214 17.31 9.67 28.37
C ALA A 214 17.19 8.67 29.53
N LYS A 215 18.32 8.13 30.00
CA LYS A 215 18.46 7.50 31.32
C LYS A 215 19.91 7.61 31.76
N ALA A 216 20.29 8.76 32.31
CA ALA A 216 21.44 8.92 33.21
C ALA A 216 21.47 10.37 33.72
N LYS A 217 20.73 10.66 34.80
CA LYS A 217 21.12 11.51 35.93
C LYS A 217 20.00 11.50 36.99
N ASP A 218 20.41 11.64 38.24
CA ASP A 218 19.71 11.38 39.51
C ASP A 218 19.63 9.88 39.83
N THR A 219 20.40 9.31 40.78
CA THR A 219 20.78 9.82 42.10
C THR A 219 22.06 9.11 42.58
N GLN A 220 23.07 9.87 43.00
CA GLN A 220 24.17 9.39 43.84
C GLN A 220 23.77 9.52 45.32
N MET A 221 23.98 8.47 46.10
CA MET A 221 24.87 8.44 47.27
C MET A 221 24.46 7.30 48.21
N GLN A 222 25.27 6.24 48.27
CA GLN A 222 25.78 5.67 49.53
C GLN A 222 26.83 4.58 49.22
N GLU A 223 27.98 4.76 49.81
CA GLU A 223 29.14 3.86 49.89
C GLU A 223 29.41 3.60 51.39
N PRO A 224 30.27 2.66 51.80
CA PRO A 224 30.30 1.23 51.52
C PRO A 224 30.32 0.38 52.82
N ALA A 225 30.25 -0.93 52.68
CA ALA A 225 30.26 -1.90 53.79
C ALA A 225 31.66 -2.14 54.38
N ILE A 226 31.76 -2.26 55.72
CA ILE A 226 32.86 -2.95 56.42
C ILE A 226 32.31 -3.84 57.56
N GLN A 227 32.96 -5.00 57.68
CA GLN A 227 32.77 -6.20 58.50
C GLN A 227 32.63 -5.98 60.03
N GLY A 228 31.96 -6.92 60.73
CA GLY A 228 32.05 -7.02 62.19
C GLY A 228 31.23 -8.16 62.84
N LYS A 229 31.94 -9.14 63.41
CA LYS A 229 31.50 -10.37 64.09
C LYS A 229 30.51 -10.24 65.28
N SER A 230 29.63 -11.25 65.37
CA SER A 230 29.32 -12.08 66.58
C SER A 230 28.28 -11.68 67.66
N LYS A 231 27.60 -12.74 68.13
CA LYS A 231 27.00 -13.05 69.47
C LYS A 231 25.51 -12.78 69.75
N GLN A 232 24.76 -13.89 69.81
CA GLN A 232 23.85 -14.34 70.88
C GLN A 232 23.49 -13.34 72.02
N ARG A 233 22.19 -13.19 72.32
CA ARG A 233 21.51 -13.74 73.54
C ARG A 233 20.05 -13.27 73.67
N MET A 234 19.23 -14.18 74.20
CA MET A 234 17.84 -13.98 74.64
C MET A 234 17.68 -13.01 75.82
N SER A 235 16.51 -12.36 75.95
CA SER A 235 15.71 -12.40 77.20
C SER A 235 14.37 -11.63 77.17
N LYS A 236 13.29 -12.34 77.52
CA LYS A 236 12.16 -12.01 78.43
C LYS A 236 11.48 -10.63 78.40
N LYS A 237 10.20 -10.66 77.99
CA LYS A 237 8.97 -10.38 78.76
C LYS A 237 9.05 -9.35 79.92
N ARG A 238 8.26 -8.25 79.81
CA ARG A 238 7.53 -7.66 80.95
C ARG A 238 6.28 -6.89 80.47
N ARG A 239 5.23 -7.02 81.27
CA ARG A 239 3.85 -6.49 81.14
C ARG A 239 3.71 -5.23 82.02
N SER A 240 2.56 -4.55 81.91
CA SER A 240 2.03 -3.44 82.73
C SER A 240 2.39 -2.06 82.16
N THR A 241 1.48 -1.09 82.04
CA THR A 241 0.14 -0.87 82.63
C THR A 241 -0.92 -0.63 81.57
#